data_AF-D5SVN3-F1
#
_entry.id   AF-D5SVN3-F1
#
_cell.length_a   1.000
_cell.length_b   1.000
_cell.length_c   1.000
_cell.angle_alpha   90.00
_cell.angle_beta   90.00
_cell.angle_gamma   90.00
#
_symmetry.space_group_name_H-M   'P 1'
#
loop_
_entity.id
_entity.type
_entity.pdbx_description
1 polymer ?
#
loop_
_entity_poly.entity_id
_entity_poly.type
_entity_poly.pdbx_seq_one_letter_code
_entity_poly.pdbx_strand_id
1 'polypeptide(L)'
;MAIDLCKTNRKSGEPTFTPVCAANTFVTYWLPPAKELGLQMIECLPALVIRQEFKDQFIEEISQLRNWIDLHAPVGIRESILESIDRVMDIVSSTSLDEYELSTG
;
A
#
# COMPACT_ATOMS: atom_id res chain seq x y z
N MET A 1 9.72 0.30 13.31
CA MET A 1 8.70 1.24 12.83
C MET A 1 7.87 0.53 11.77
N ALA A 2 6.55 0.68 11.83
CA ALA A 2 5.63 0.19 10.81
C ALA A 2 5.43 1.28 9.75
N ILE A 3 5.03 0.87 8.55
CA ILE A 3 4.40 1.72 7.55
C ILE A 3 2.90 1.53 7.76
N ASP A 4 2.20 2.62 8.02
CA ASP A 4 0.77 2.64 8.29
C ASP A 4 0.02 3.37 7.17
N LEU A 5 -1.23 3.01 6.89
CA LEU A 5 -2.19 3.79 6.11
C LEU A 5 -2.98 4.72 7.05
N CYS A 6 -2.80 6.02 6.90
CA CYS A 6 -3.57 7.07 7.54
C CYS A 6 -4.76 7.49 6.67
N LYS A 7 -5.97 7.21 7.14
CA LYS A 7 -7.21 7.70 6.56
C LYS A 7 -7.65 8.94 7.32
N THR A 8 -7.72 10.10 6.64
CA THR A 8 -8.19 11.35 7.25
C THR A 8 -9.58 11.69 6.73
N ASN A 9 -10.53 11.89 7.66
CA ASN A 9 -11.85 12.38 7.33
C ASN A 9 -11.78 13.87 6.97
N ARG A 10 -12.14 14.25 5.72
CA ARG A 10 -12.06 15.65 5.28
C ARG A 10 -13.00 16.60 6.04
N LYS A 11 -14.10 16.09 6.61
CA LYS A 11 -15.08 16.89 7.35
C LYS A 11 -14.71 17.09 8.82
N SER A 12 -14.19 16.05 9.49
CA SER A 12 -13.83 16.11 10.91
C SER A 12 -12.33 16.38 11.15
N GLY A 13 -11.47 16.16 10.15
CA GLY A 13 -10.02 16.25 10.27
C GLY A 13 -9.39 15.11 11.09
N GLU A 14 -10.17 14.14 11.56
CA GLU A 14 -9.66 13.06 12.40
C GLU A 14 -8.94 11.99 11.57
N PRO A 15 -7.67 11.66 11.92
CA PRO A 15 -6.92 10.61 11.26
C PRO A 15 -7.15 9.24 11.91
N THR A 16 -7.23 8.20 11.10
CA THR A 16 -7.24 6.78 11.51
C THR A 16 -6.06 6.06 10.87
N PHE A 17 -5.21 5.43 11.69
CA PHE A 17 -4.01 4.74 11.21
C PHE A 17 -4.22 3.22 11.19
N THR A 18 -3.88 2.59 10.07
CA THR A 18 -3.98 1.14 9.87
C THR A 18 -2.62 0.58 9.47
N PRO A 19 -1.99 -0.28 10.28
CA PRO A 19 -0.67 -0.80 9.95
C PRO A 19 -0.69 -1.68 8.70
N VAL A 20 0.23 -1.40 7.76
CA VAL A 20 0.38 -2.12 6.50
C VAL A 20 1.46 -3.18 6.62
N CYS A 21 2.69 -2.78 6.96
CA CYS A 21 3.81 -3.70 7.14
C CYS A 21 4.91 -3.08 7.99
N ALA A 22 5.90 -3.86 8.42
CA ALA A 22 7.10 -3.30 9.04
C ALA A 22 7.99 -2.63 7.98
N ALA A 23 8.63 -1.50 8.32
CA ALA A 23 9.52 -0.78 7.39
C ALA A 23 10.65 -1.67 6.83
N ASN A 24 11.22 -2.56 7.64
CA ASN A 24 12.21 -3.52 7.18
C ASN A 24 11.61 -4.49 6.15
N THR A 25 10.38 -4.96 6.36
CA THR A 25 9.70 -5.86 5.42
C THR A 25 9.49 -5.17 4.06
N PHE A 26 9.10 -3.90 4.06
CA PHE A 26 8.95 -3.11 2.84
C PHE A 26 10.28 -2.97 2.08
N VAL A 27 11.33 -2.52 2.76
CA VAL A 27 12.65 -2.30 2.14
C VAL A 27 13.26 -3.61 1.61
N THR A 28 13.13 -4.70 2.37
CA THR A 28 13.75 -5.98 2.00
C THR A 28 12.97 -6.73 0.93
N TYR A 29 11.63 -6.65 0.93
CA TYR A 29 10.81 -7.56 0.12
C TYR A 29 9.90 -6.89 -0.90
N TRP A 30 9.52 -5.62 -0.71
CA TRP A 30 8.61 -4.91 -1.63
C TRP A 30 9.38 -4.04 -2.63
N LEU A 31 10.45 -3.39 -2.15
CA LEU A 31 11.27 -2.47 -2.95
C LEU A 31 12.05 -3.15 -4.09
N PRO A 32 12.65 -4.36 -3.92
CA PRO A 32 13.32 -5.06 -5.02
C PRO A 32 12.38 -5.43 -6.18
N PRO A 33 11.25 -6.13 -5.98
CA PRO A 33 10.37 -6.50 -7.09
C PRO A 33 9.71 -5.31 -7.76
N ALA A 34 9.40 -4.26 -7.00
CA ALA A 34 8.94 -2.99 -7.57
C ALA A 34 9.90 -2.43 -8.62
N LYS A 35 11.21 -2.41 -8.31
CA LYS A 35 12.24 -1.97 -9.24
C LYS A 35 12.35 -2.88 -10.46
N GLU A 36 12.23 -4.21 -10.27
CA GLU A 36 12.24 -5.17 -11.38
C GLU A 36 11.06 -4.98 -12.34
N LEU A 37 9.89 -4.66 -11.80
CA LEU A 37 8.67 -4.41 -12.58
C LEU A 37 8.63 -3.01 -13.21
N GLY A 38 9.64 -2.15 -12.98
CA GLY A 38 9.60 -0.76 -13.42
C GLY A 38 8.52 0.06 -12.73
N LEU A 39 7.97 -0.43 -11.61
CA LEU A 39 7.01 0.30 -10.81
C LEU A 39 7.77 1.40 -10.09
N GLN A 40 7.36 2.65 -10.33
CA GLN A 40 7.89 3.77 -9.57
C GLN A 40 7.48 3.75 -8.09
N MET A 41 6.64 2.76 -7.68
CA MET A 41 6.10 2.55 -6.33
C MET A 41 6.03 3.87 -5.61
N ILE A 42 5.10 4.74 -6.06
CA ILE A 42 4.98 6.16 -5.69
C ILE A 42 5.89 6.47 -4.50
N GLU A 43 7.13 6.89 -4.78
CA GLU A 43 8.21 7.03 -3.78
C GLU A 43 7.81 8.13 -2.78
N CYS A 44 6.99 7.77 -1.80
CA CYS A 44 6.38 8.66 -0.83
C CYS A 44 6.28 7.91 0.49
N LEU A 45 7.32 8.06 1.30
CA LEU A 45 7.20 8.04 2.75
C LEU A 45 7.80 9.38 3.20
N PRO A 46 7.07 10.31 3.83
CA PRO A 46 5.87 10.15 4.64
C PRO A 46 4.63 10.85 4.04
N ALA A 47 3.47 10.23 4.17
CA ALA A 47 2.15 10.58 3.64
C ALA A 47 1.97 10.31 2.13
N LEU A 48 1.73 9.04 1.79
CA LEU A 48 1.31 8.61 0.45
C LEU A 48 -0.14 9.06 0.18
N VAL A 49 -0.31 10.31 -0.30
CA VAL A 49 -1.62 10.87 -0.67
C VAL A 49 -2.13 10.21 -1.96
N ILE A 50 -3.07 9.27 -1.86
CA ILE A 50 -3.73 8.69 -3.04
C ILE A 50 -4.83 9.65 -3.49
N ARG A 51 -4.63 10.28 -4.65
CA ARG A 51 -5.68 11.10 -5.29
C ARG A 51 -6.63 10.21 -6.09
N GLN A 52 -7.86 10.66 -6.26
CA GLN A 52 -8.91 9.89 -6.94
C GLN A 52 -8.52 9.49 -8.37
N GLU A 53 -7.81 10.36 -9.10
CA GLU A 53 -7.34 10.10 -10.46
C GLU A 53 -6.29 8.97 -10.58
N PHE A 54 -5.61 8.63 -9.49
CA PHE A 54 -4.58 7.57 -9.45
C PHE A 54 -5.05 6.29 -8.78
N LYS A 55 -6.31 6.24 -8.33
CA LYS A 55 -6.86 5.10 -7.57
C LYS A 55 -6.76 3.78 -8.34
N ASP A 56 -7.21 3.79 -9.59
CA ASP A 56 -7.25 2.57 -10.41
C ASP A 56 -5.83 2.11 -10.78
N GLN A 57 -4.93 3.06 -11.11
CA GLN A 57 -3.52 2.76 -11.36
C GLN A 57 -2.86 2.14 -10.12
N PHE A 58 -3.08 2.70 -8.93
CA PHE A 58 -2.53 2.16 -7.69
C PHE A 58 -3.00 0.72 -7.43
N ILE A 59 -4.29 0.43 -7.63
CA ILE A 59 -4.83 -0.92 -7.48
C ILE A 59 -4.16 -1.89 -8.47
N GLU A 60 -3.95 -1.45 -9.71
CA GLU A 60 -3.28 -2.25 -10.74
C GLU A 60 -1.83 -2.57 -10.35
N GLU A 61 -1.05 -1.57 -9.93
CA GLU A 61 0.36 -1.74 -9.52
C GLU A 61 0.48 -2.68 -8.31
N ILE A 62 -0.40 -2.54 -7.32
CA ILE A 62 -0.43 -3.41 -6.13
C ILE A 62 -0.84 -4.86 -6.50
N SER A 63 -1.76 -5.02 -7.45
CA SER A 63 -2.14 -6.35 -7.96
C SER A 63 -0.98 -7.04 -8.69
N GLN A 64 -0.19 -6.30 -9.48
CA GLN A 64 1.02 -6.83 -10.11
C GLN A 64 2.06 -7.26 -9.07
N LEU A 65 2.27 -6.44 -8.03
CA LEU A 65 3.16 -6.77 -6.92
C LEU A 65 2.72 -8.04 -6.18
N ARG A 66 1.42 -8.17 -5.90
CA ARG A 66 0.82 -9.37 -5.30
C ARG A 66 1.18 -10.63 -6.08
N ASN A 67 0.96 -10.61 -7.40
CA ASN A 67 1.25 -11.76 -8.27
C ASN A 67 2.74 -12.11 -8.29
N TRP A 68 3.61 -11.10 -8.31
CA TRP A 68 5.06 -11.35 -8.26
C TRP A 68 5.46 -12.01 -6.94
N ILE A 69 4.92 -11.55 -5.81
CA ILE A 69 5.23 -12.08 -4.47
C ILE A 69 4.74 -13.52 -4.32
N ASP A 70 3.55 -13.83 -4.85
CA ASP A 70 3.03 -15.19 -4.84
C ASP A 70 3.93 -16.16 -5.63
N LEU A 71 4.60 -15.68 -6.68
CA LEU A 71 5.49 -16.50 -7.49
C LEU A 71 6.91 -16.60 -6.91
N HIS A 72 7.45 -15.50 -6.34
CA HIS A 72 8.90 -15.38 -6.09
C HIS A 72 9.28 -15.23 -4.61
N ALA A 73 8.35 -14.87 -3.72
CA ALA A 73 8.71 -14.63 -2.32
C ALA A 73 8.96 -15.95 -1.55
N PRO A 74 9.90 -15.97 -0.59
CA PRO A 74 10.10 -17.13 0.29
C PRO A 74 8.83 -17.50 1.07
N VAL A 75 8.55 -18.80 1.20
CA VAL A 75 7.32 -19.33 1.84
C VAL A 75 7.12 -18.77 3.26
N GLY A 76 8.19 -18.59 4.04
CA GLY A 76 8.11 -18.16 5.44
C GLY A 76 7.60 -16.72 5.68
N ILE A 77 7.55 -15.88 4.64
CA ILE A 77 7.07 -14.49 4.73
C ILE A 77 5.95 -14.17 3.73
N ARG A 78 5.73 -15.07 2.75
CA ARG A 78 4.80 -14.87 1.64
C ARG A 78 3.39 -14.58 2.12
N GLU A 79 2.84 -15.42 3.01
CA GLU A 79 1.47 -15.26 3.52
C GLU A 79 1.27 -13.92 4.22
N SER A 80 2.17 -13.56 5.14
CA SER A 80 2.08 -12.28 5.86
C SER A 80 2.12 -11.07 4.92
N ILE A 81 2.89 -11.15 3.83
CA ILE A 81 2.97 -10.06 2.86
C ILE A 81 1.71 -10.01 1.98
N LEU A 82 1.22 -11.15 1.52
CA LEU A 82 -0.01 -11.23 0.73
C LEU A 82 -1.23 -10.73 1.53
N GLU A 83 -1.34 -11.10 2.81
CA GLU A 83 -2.39 -10.57 3.70
C GLU A 83 -2.33 -9.05 3.85
N SER A 84 -1.12 -8.48 3.98
CA SER A 84 -0.94 -7.02 4.03
C SER A 84 -1.38 -6.35 2.72
N ILE A 85 -1.04 -6.94 1.57
CA ILE A 85 -1.42 -6.42 0.26
C ILE A 85 -2.94 -6.46 0.06
N ASP A 86 -3.58 -7.58 0.37
CA ASP A 86 -5.02 -7.75 0.22
C ASP A 86 -5.78 -6.72 1.09
N ARG A 87 -5.30 -6.47 2.32
CA ARG A 87 -5.85 -5.40 3.18
C ARG A 87 -5.73 -4.01 2.57
N VAL A 88 -4.60 -3.68 1.96
CA VAL A 88 -4.40 -2.39 1.30
C VAL A 88 -5.36 -2.24 0.12
N MET A 89 -5.49 -3.28 -0.71
CA MET A 89 -6.41 -3.28 -1.84
C MET A 89 -7.86 -3.08 -1.40
N ASP A 90 -8.29 -3.75 -0.31
CA ASP A 90 -9.63 -3.60 0.25
C ASP A 90 -9.88 -2.17 0.75
N ILE A 91 -8.92 -1.57 1.47
CA ILE A 91 -9.02 -0.20 1.99
C ILE A 91 -9.14 0.80 0.84
N VAL A 92 -8.28 0.69 -0.17
CA VAL A 92 -8.29 1.63 -1.30
C VAL A 92 -9.58 1.46 -2.10
N SER A 93 -9.97 0.23 -2.42
CA SER A 93 -11.18 -0.07 -3.20
C SER A 93 -12.45 0.44 -2.51
N SER A 94 -12.58 0.22 -1.20
CA SER A 94 -13.76 0.61 -0.41
C SER A 94 -13.80 2.10 -0.02
N THR A 95 -12.68 2.83 -0.17
CA THR A 95 -12.63 4.26 0.18
C THR A 95 -13.05 5.14 -1.00
N SER A 96 -14.03 6.01 -0.79
CA SER A 96 -14.34 7.11 -1.71
C SER A 96 -13.32 8.25 -1.52
N LEU A 97 -12.43 8.49 -2.49
CA LEU A 97 -11.40 9.52 -2.37
C LEU A 97 -11.90 10.94 -2.71
N ASP A 98 -13.15 11.04 -3.16
CA ASP A 98 -13.88 12.31 -3.21
C ASP A 98 -14.19 12.83 -1.80
N GLU A 99 -14.42 11.92 -0.84
CA GLU A 99 -14.77 12.25 0.54
C GLU A 99 -13.60 12.14 1.54
N TYR A 100 -12.59 11.31 1.24
CA TYR A 100 -11.50 10.97 2.16
C TYR A 100 -10.14 11.08 1.51
N GLU A 101 -9.13 11.47 2.28
CA GLU A 101 -7.73 11.41 1.85
C GLU A 101 -7.05 10.21 2.52
N LEU A 102 -6.41 9.36 1.71
CA LEU A 102 -5.52 8.30 2.20
C LEU A 102 -4.11 8.84 2.14
N SER A 103 -3.40 8.81 3.26
CA SER A 103 -1.97 9.08 3.43
C SER A 103 -1.31 7.84 4.08
N THR A 104 0.01 7.73 4.12
CA THR A 104 0.71 6.68 4.89
C THR A 104 1.73 7.27 5.88
N GLY A 105 1.92 6.70 7.06
CA GLY A 105 2.85 7.20 8.08
C GLY A 105 3.91 6.16 8.43
#